data_AF-A0A2P2GTL0-F1
#
_entry.id   AF-A0A2P2GTL0-F1
#
_cell.length_a   1.000
_cell.length_b   1.000
_cell.length_c   1.000
_cell.angle_alpha   90.00
_cell.angle_beta   90.00
_cell.angle_gamma   90.00
#
_symmetry.space_group_name_H-M   'P 1'
#
loop_
_entity.id
_entity.type
_entity.pdbx_description
1 polymer ?
#
loop_
_entity_poly.entity_id
_entity_poly.type
_entity_poly.pdbx_seq_one_letter_code
_entity_poly.pdbx_strand_id
1 'polypeptide(L)'
;MAARFKMSKRGVGQLLRSDMVLAEMVRRADVIRGVAEGIAPVGGPRDPHRGLYKGSFFVQPVRRGGRRKDRAVAIVGNTAPWGAHVEYGTERVRAHHVLLRAAQAGGR
;
A
#
# COMPACT_ATOMS: atom_id res chain seq x y z
N MET A 1 -24.34 -15.29 36.08
CA MET A 1 -24.39 -16.14 34.87
C MET A 1 -23.52 -15.46 33.81
N ALA A 2 -22.42 -16.08 33.36
CA ALA A 2 -21.53 -15.45 32.37
C ALA A 2 -22.16 -15.52 30.98
N ALA A 3 -22.25 -14.40 30.27
CA ALA A 3 -22.75 -14.38 28.90
C ALA A 3 -21.83 -15.22 27.99
N ARG A 4 -22.39 -16.20 27.27
CA ARG A 4 -21.66 -16.99 26.27
C ARG A 4 -21.72 -16.27 24.92
N PHE A 5 -20.60 -15.74 24.46
CA PHE A 5 -20.49 -15.20 23.12
C PHE A 5 -20.46 -16.34 22.08
N LYS A 6 -21.30 -16.23 21.04
CA LYS A 6 -21.28 -17.14 19.88
C LYS A 6 -21.01 -16.33 18.62
N MET A 7 -19.78 -16.42 18.11
CA MET A 7 -19.35 -15.68 16.92
C MET A 7 -20.01 -16.21 15.64
N SER A 8 -20.53 -15.32 14.79
CA SER A 8 -21.00 -15.65 13.44
C SER A 8 -19.89 -15.43 12.41
N LYS A 9 -19.37 -16.51 11.80
CA LYS A 9 -18.37 -16.41 10.71
C LYS A 9 -18.87 -15.59 9.52
N ARG A 10 -20.16 -15.71 9.18
CA ARG A 10 -20.80 -14.93 8.11
C ARG A 10 -20.84 -13.44 8.48
N GLY A 11 -21.21 -13.12 9.71
CA GLY A 11 -21.24 -11.75 10.22
C GLY A 11 -19.85 -11.11 10.23
N VAL A 12 -18.83 -11.84 10.68
CA VAL A 12 -17.42 -11.39 10.60
C VAL A 12 -17.01 -11.13 9.16
N GLY A 13 -17.34 -12.02 8.22
CA GLY A 13 -17.04 -11.81 6.81
C GLY A 13 -17.78 -10.60 6.20
N GLN A 14 -18.98 -10.26 6.68
CA GLN A 14 -19.68 -9.03 6.27
C GLN A 14 -18.98 -7.79 6.84
N LEU A 15 -18.62 -7.82 8.13
CA LEU A 15 -17.87 -6.76 8.79
C LEU A 15 -16.55 -6.47 8.07
N LEU A 16 -15.76 -7.50 7.75
CA LEU A 16 -14.48 -7.36 7.06
C LEU A 16 -14.59 -6.79 5.65
N ARG A 17 -15.78 -6.79 5.05
CA ARG A 17 -16.06 -6.24 3.71
C ARG A 17 -16.86 -4.93 3.77
N SER A 18 -17.12 -4.41 4.97
CA SER A 18 -17.88 -3.18 5.16
C SER A 18 -17.12 -1.96 4.62
N ASP A 19 -17.85 -0.93 4.24
CA ASP A 19 -17.27 0.33 3.79
C ASP A 19 -16.44 1.03 4.89
N MET A 20 -16.79 0.81 6.16
CA MET A 20 -16.01 1.30 7.30
C MET A 20 -14.60 0.69 7.34
N VAL A 21 -14.50 -0.64 7.17
CA VAL A 21 -13.20 -1.31 7.12
C VAL A 21 -12.42 -0.87 5.87
N LEU A 22 -13.10 -0.72 4.72
CA LEU A 22 -12.45 -0.21 3.51
C LEU A 22 -11.89 1.20 3.72
N ALA A 23 -12.66 2.10 4.33
CA ALA A 23 -12.24 3.47 4.61
C ALA A 23 -11.00 3.51 5.50
N GLU A 24 -10.93 2.67 6.54
CA GLU A 24 -9.75 2.56 7.40
C GLU A 24 -8.54 1.99 6.63
N MET A 25 -8.74 1.00 5.75
CA MET A 25 -7.66 0.50 4.89
C MET A 25 -7.13 1.59 3.94
N VAL A 26 -8.03 2.40 3.35
CA VAL A 26 -7.64 3.53 2.50
C VAL A 26 -6.87 4.57 3.29
N ARG A 27 -7.36 4.96 4.48
CA ARG A 27 -6.67 5.91 5.36
C ARG A 27 -5.24 5.47 5.68
N ARG A 28 -5.04 4.19 6.01
CA ARG A 28 -3.69 3.62 6.25
C ARG A 28 -2.85 3.60 4.97
N ALA A 29 -3.44 3.24 3.84
CA ALA A 29 -2.75 3.24 2.55
C ALA A 29 -2.32 4.66 2.12
N ASP A 30 -3.11 5.69 2.41
CA ASP A 30 -2.74 7.09 2.16
C ASP A 30 -1.56 7.53 3.02
N VAL A 31 -1.48 7.10 4.29
CA VAL A 31 -0.31 7.33 5.15
C VAL A 31 0.94 6.66 4.55
N ILE A 32 0.82 5.40 4.14
CA ILE A 32 1.92 4.67 3.49
C ILE A 32 2.33 5.38 2.18
N ARG A 33 1.38 5.81 1.35
CA ARG A 33 1.65 6.58 0.13
C ARG A 33 2.43 7.85 0.44
N GLY A 34 1.99 8.64 1.42
CA GLY A 34 2.66 9.89 1.81
C GLY A 34 4.11 9.64 2.27
N VAL A 35 4.36 8.57 3.03
CA VAL A 35 5.73 8.17 3.39
C VAL A 35 6.52 7.77 2.15
N ALA A 36 5.94 6.99 1.24
CA ALA A 36 6.59 6.56 0.00
C ALA A 36 7.01 7.76 -0.86
N GLU A 37 6.11 8.74 -1.05
CA GLU A 37 6.39 10.00 -1.74
C GLU A 37 7.50 10.81 -1.05
N GLY A 38 7.51 10.81 0.29
CA GLY A 38 8.52 11.50 1.10
C GLY A 38 9.93 10.95 0.94
N ILE A 39 10.07 9.61 0.91
CA ILE A 39 11.38 8.95 0.83
C ILE A 39 11.80 8.55 -0.59
N ALA A 40 10.94 8.76 -1.58
CA ALA A 40 11.21 8.41 -2.97
C ALA A 40 12.43 9.18 -3.51
N PRO A 41 13.37 8.48 -4.18
CA PRO A 41 14.50 9.14 -4.80
C PRO A 41 14.02 10.04 -5.95
N VAL A 42 14.70 11.16 -6.11
CA VAL A 42 14.54 12.06 -7.25
C VAL A 42 15.88 12.08 -7.97
N GLY A 43 15.87 11.75 -9.26
CA GLY A 43 17.07 11.77 -10.08
C GLY A 43 17.76 13.13 -10.11
N GLY A 44 19.04 13.12 -10.48
CA GLY A 44 19.84 14.33 -10.63
C GLY A 44 19.39 15.20 -11.81
N PRO A 45 19.99 16.38 -12.01
CA PRO A 45 19.61 17.32 -13.07
C PRO A 45 19.68 16.77 -14.51
N ARG A 46 20.45 15.69 -14.72
CA ARG A 46 20.62 15.04 -16.03
C ARG A 46 19.65 13.88 -16.26
N ASP A 47 18.81 13.54 -15.27
CA ASP A 47 17.80 12.49 -15.40
C ASP A 47 16.60 13.02 -16.21
N PRO A 48 16.32 12.48 -17.41
CA PRO A 48 15.15 12.88 -18.21
C PRO A 48 13.81 12.53 -17.56
N HIS A 49 13.80 11.66 -16.55
CA HIS A 49 12.60 11.22 -15.82
C HIS A 49 12.59 11.69 -14.36
N ARG A 50 13.29 12.78 -14.09
CA ARG A 50 13.42 13.34 -12.74
C ARG A 50 12.06 13.51 -12.06
N GLY A 51 11.87 12.80 -10.95
CA GLY A 51 10.66 12.88 -10.14
C GLY A 51 9.47 12.04 -10.64
N LEU A 52 9.56 11.38 -11.80
CA LEU A 52 8.49 10.53 -12.33
C LEU A 52 8.09 9.45 -11.33
N TYR A 53 9.06 8.74 -10.76
CA TYR A 53 8.80 7.69 -9.77
C TYR A 53 8.06 8.24 -8.55
N LYS A 54 8.50 9.39 -8.00
CA LYS A 54 7.86 10.06 -6.88
C LYS A 54 6.41 10.46 -7.18
N GLY A 55 6.12 10.93 -8.39
CA GLY A 55 4.78 11.35 -8.81
C GLY A 55 3.84 10.21 -9.23
N SER A 56 4.31 8.96 -9.22
CA SER A 56 3.59 7.80 -9.79
C SER A 56 3.00 6.86 -8.73
N PHE A 57 2.98 7.24 -7.45
CA PHE A 57 2.34 6.43 -6.41
C PHE A 57 0.82 6.54 -6.45
N PHE A 58 0.14 5.44 -6.12
CA PHE A 58 -1.31 5.40 -6.06
C PHE A 58 -1.82 4.55 -4.89
N VAL A 59 -3.08 4.79 -4.52
CA VAL A 59 -3.86 3.95 -3.61
C VAL A 59 -5.05 3.39 -4.39
N GLN A 60 -5.22 2.08 -4.37
CA GLN A 60 -6.37 1.40 -4.98
C GLN A 60 -7.21 0.68 -3.91
N PRO A 61 -8.44 1.15 -3.63
CA PRO A 61 -9.35 0.45 -2.74
C PRO A 61 -9.90 -0.82 -3.40
N VAL A 62 -9.95 -1.92 -2.65
CA VAL A 62 -10.50 -3.21 -3.13
C VAL A 62 -11.41 -3.81 -2.06
N ARG A 63 -12.72 -3.82 -2.33
CA ARG A 63 -13.75 -4.37 -1.41
C ARG A 63 -13.61 -5.87 -1.14
N ARG A 64 -13.01 -6.61 -2.08
CA ARG A 64 -12.84 -8.07 -2.02
C ARG A 64 -11.41 -8.46 -2.38
N GLY A 65 -10.49 -8.15 -1.48
CA GLY A 65 -9.06 -8.45 -1.61
C GLY A 65 -8.57 -9.56 -0.71
N GLY A 66 -7.23 -9.64 -0.58
CA GLY A 66 -6.54 -10.77 0.02
C GLY A 66 -6.60 -12.03 -0.86
N ARG A 67 -5.82 -13.06 -0.51
CA ARG A 67 -5.73 -14.31 -1.29
C ARG A 67 -7.09 -14.97 -1.55
N ARG A 68 -8.03 -14.86 -0.60
CA ARG A 68 -9.38 -15.47 -0.68
C ARG A 68 -10.49 -14.51 -1.08
N LYS A 69 -10.18 -13.24 -1.41
CA LYS A 69 -11.19 -12.22 -1.78
C LYS A 69 -12.26 -12.02 -0.70
N ASP A 70 -11.88 -12.15 0.57
CA ASP A 70 -12.79 -12.27 1.73
C ASP A 70 -12.84 -11.03 2.63
N ARG A 71 -12.03 -10.01 2.33
CA ARG A 71 -11.91 -8.79 3.14
C ARG A 71 -11.66 -7.56 2.27
N ALA A 72 -11.98 -6.38 2.78
CA ALA A 72 -11.54 -5.13 2.18
C ALA A 72 -10.02 -4.96 2.38
N VAL A 73 -9.34 -4.45 1.35
CA VAL A 73 -7.93 -4.06 1.39
C VAL A 73 -7.76 -2.75 0.63
N ALA A 74 -6.64 -2.08 0.84
CA ALA A 74 -6.18 -1.00 -0.01
C ALA A 74 -4.76 -1.32 -0.46
N ILE A 75 -4.50 -1.18 -1.76
CA ILE A 75 -3.21 -1.49 -2.38
C ILE A 75 -2.46 -0.17 -2.59
N VAL A 76 -1.22 -0.10 -2.14
CA VAL A 76 -0.30 0.99 -2.49
C VAL A 76 0.65 0.46 -3.57
N GLY A 77 0.77 1.19 -4.67
CA GLY A 77 1.62 0.81 -5.79
C GLY A 77 2.26 2.01 -6.47
N ASN A 78 3.05 1.74 -7.50
CA ASN A 78 3.69 2.76 -8.32
C ASN A 78 3.55 2.39 -9.82
N THR A 79 3.14 3.34 -10.66
CA THR A 79 2.92 3.12 -12.10
C THR A 79 4.12 3.46 -12.98
N ALA A 80 5.24 3.95 -12.41
CA ALA A 80 6.41 4.31 -13.20
C ALA A 80 6.97 3.07 -13.92
N PRO A 81 7.32 3.16 -15.22
CA PRO A 81 7.80 2.02 -16.01
C PRO A 81 9.01 1.30 -15.39
N TRP A 82 9.88 2.06 -14.73
CA TRP A 82 11.11 1.58 -14.09
C TRP A 82 10.96 1.37 -12.57
N GLY A 83 9.73 1.40 -12.04
CA GLY A 83 9.48 1.36 -10.60
C GLY A 83 10.04 0.11 -9.92
N ALA A 84 10.04 -1.03 -10.62
CA ALA A 84 10.66 -2.26 -10.11
C ALA A 84 12.19 -2.13 -9.92
N HIS A 85 12.88 -1.43 -10.82
CA HIS A 85 14.32 -1.17 -10.71
C HIS A 85 14.64 -0.21 -9.56
N VAL A 86 13.76 0.76 -9.27
CA VAL A 86 13.92 1.63 -8.10
C VAL A 86 13.72 0.83 -6.82
N GLU A 87 12.70 -0.04 -6.79
CA GLU A 87 12.35 -0.82 -5.60
C GLU A 87 13.43 -1.87 -5.28
N TYR A 88 13.85 -2.66 -6.27
CA TYR A 88 14.71 -3.84 -6.09
C TYR A 88 16.15 -3.65 -6.58
N GLY A 89 16.44 -2.53 -7.23
CA GLY A 89 17.76 -2.27 -7.79
C GLY A 89 18.04 -3.02 -9.09
N THR A 90 19.22 -2.76 -9.63
CA THR A 90 19.87 -3.44 -10.74
C THR A 90 21.37 -3.52 -10.45
N GLU A 91 22.18 -4.04 -11.37
CA GLU A 91 23.64 -4.02 -11.25
C GLU A 91 24.22 -2.59 -11.11
N ARG A 92 23.51 -1.57 -11.61
CA ARG A 92 23.99 -0.17 -11.63
C ARG A 92 23.25 0.74 -10.65
N VAL A 93 22.11 0.30 -10.13
CA VAL A 93 21.23 1.10 -9.27
C VAL A 93 20.97 0.33 -7.99
N ARG A 94 21.31 0.92 -6.84
CA ARG A 94 21.03 0.31 -5.54
C ARG A 94 19.51 0.20 -5.32
N ALA A 95 19.06 -0.90 -4.73
CA ALA A 95 17.69 -1.07 -4.29
C ALA A 95 17.31 -0.01 -3.24
N HIS A 96 16.23 0.75 -3.49
CA HIS A 96 15.73 1.75 -2.55
C HIS A 96 14.67 1.19 -1.59
N HIS A 97 13.97 0.12 -1.99
CA HIS A 97 12.90 -0.53 -1.21
C HIS A 97 11.88 0.47 -0.65
N VAL A 98 11.41 1.41 -1.47
CA VAL A 98 10.60 2.53 -1.03
C VAL A 98 9.25 2.05 -0.51
N LEU A 99 8.55 1.18 -1.24
CA LEU A 99 7.24 0.67 -0.82
C LEU A 99 7.37 -0.21 0.43
N LEU A 100 8.41 -1.05 0.51
CA LEU A 100 8.67 -1.86 1.70
C LEU A 100 8.91 -0.99 2.94
N ARG A 101 9.80 0.01 2.84
CA ARG A 101 10.13 0.91 3.95
C ARG A 101 8.94 1.79 4.34
N ALA A 102 8.18 2.26 3.36
CA ALA A 102 6.97 3.02 3.59
C ALA A 102 5.91 2.19 4.32
N ALA A 103 5.72 0.92 3.96
CA ALA A 103 4.81 0.02 4.66
C ALA A 103 5.25 -0.25 6.11
N GLN A 104 6.56 -0.39 6.37
CA GLN A 104 7.09 -0.57 7.74
C GLN A 104 6.93 0.67 8.63
N ALA A 105 7.02 1.86 8.04
CA ALA A 105 6.90 3.13 8.76
C ALA A 105 5.44 3.57 8.93
N GLY A 106 4.63 3.52 7.86
CA GLY A 106 3.25 4.00 7.82
C GLY A 106 2.19 2.95 8.12
N GLY A 107 2.54 1.66 8.17
CA GLY A 107 1.60 0.55 8.41
C GLY A 107 1.29 0.26 9.87
N ARG A 108 1.80 1.07 10.81
CA ARG A 108 1.56 0.93 12.26
C ARG A 108 0.13 1.36 12.61
#